data_AF-A0A7Y9ZMN7-F1
#
_entry.id   AF-A0A7Y9ZMN7-F1
#
_cell.length_a   1.000
_cell.length_b   1.000
_cell.length_c   1.000
_cell.angle_alpha   90.00
_cell.angle_beta   90.00
_cell.angle_gamma   90.00
#
_symmetry.space_group_name_H-M   'P 1'
#
loop_
_entity.id
_entity.type
_entity.pdbx_description
1 polymer ?
#
loop_
_entity_poly.entity_id
_entity_poly.type
_entity_poly.pdbx_seq_one_letter_code
_entity_poly.pdbx_strand_id
1 'polypeptide(L)' 'MLRAMGKDYGPWVRHDWCPRCFRRTEQTRWYRRLLGEPPELDERRTRCNECSNDPGLVAS' A
#
# COMPACT_ATOMS: atom_id res chain seq x y z
N MET A 1 -2.60 8.96 24.75
CA MET A 1 -2.82 9.50 23.38
C MET A 1 -3.23 8.34 22.49
N LEU A 2 -4.53 8.06 22.38
CA LEU A 2 -5.04 7.04 21.45
C LEU A 2 -5.06 7.64 20.06
N ARG A 3 -4.01 7.38 19.27
CA ARG A 3 -3.96 7.70 17.84
C ARG A 3 -5.03 6.86 17.14
N ALA A 4 -6.21 7.44 16.96
CA ALA A 4 -7.28 6.80 16.23
C ALA A 4 -6.81 6.61 14.77
N MET A 5 -6.84 5.38 14.27
CA MET A 5 -6.45 5.08 12.89
C MET A 5 -7.55 5.65 11.98
N GLY A 6 -7.22 6.60 11.10
CA GLY A 6 -8.20 7.15 10.16
C GLY A 6 -8.54 6.15 9.05
N LYS A 7 -9.68 6.40 8.43
CA LYS A 7 -10.27 5.56 7.37
C LYS A 7 -9.33 5.45 6.17
N ASP A 8 -9.22 4.25 5.60
CA ASP A 8 -8.48 4.03 4.35
C ASP A 8 -9.29 4.52 3.14
N TYR A 9 -8.59 5.04 2.13
CA TYR A 9 -9.14 5.52 0.85
C TYR A 9 -8.42 4.86 -0.33
N GLY A 10 -9.16 4.33 -1.31
CA GLY A 10 -8.67 3.40 -2.33
C GLY A 10 -9.28 2.01 -2.12
N PRO A 11 -9.16 1.06 -3.07
CA PRO A 11 -7.93 0.76 -3.82
C PRO A 11 -7.90 1.28 -5.26
N TRP A 12 -6.74 1.81 -5.66
CA TRP A 12 -6.45 2.18 -7.05
C TRP A 12 -5.43 1.21 -7.63
N VAL A 13 -5.81 0.51 -8.70
CA VAL A 13 -4.91 -0.43 -9.39
C VAL A 13 -4.22 0.30 -10.54
N ARG A 14 -2.89 0.15 -10.63
CA ARG A 14 -2.10 0.61 -11.78
C ARG A 14 -0.99 -0.37 -12.10
N HIS A 15 -0.62 -0.44 -13.37
CA HIS A 15 0.60 -1.14 -13.76
C HIS A 15 1.82 -0.27 -13.42
N ASP A 16 2.72 -0.78 -12.59
CA ASP A 16 3.89 -0.03 -12.13
C ASP A 16 5.08 -0.96 -11.84
N TRP A 17 6.30 -0.41 -11.81
CA TRP A 17 7.50 -1.19 -11.53
C TRP A 17 7.58 -1.63 -10.06
N CYS A 18 7.68 -2.94 -9.80
CA CYS A 18 7.83 -3.47 -8.46
C CYS A 18 9.31 -3.70 -8.12
N PRO A 19 9.84 -3.13 -7.01
CA PRO A 19 11.23 -3.33 -6.61
C PRO A 19 11.52 -4.74 -6.04
N ARG A 20 10.48 -5.54 -5.74
CA ARG A 20 10.64 -6.88 -5.15
C ARG A 20 10.77 -7.97 -6.23
N CYS A 21 9.95 -7.92 -7.28
CA CYS A 21 10.03 -8.87 -8.39
C CYS A 21 10.73 -8.31 -9.65
N PHE A 22 11.18 -7.05 -9.62
CA PHE A 22 11.89 -6.39 -10.72
C PHE A 22 11.15 -6.49 -12.07
N ARG A 23 9.83 -6.30 -12.05
CA ARG A 23 8.96 -6.33 -13.24
C ARG A 23 7.89 -5.25 -13.12
N ARG A 24 7.31 -4.84 -14.26
CA ARG A 24 6.06 -4.06 -14.27
C ARG A 24 4.90 -5.01 -14.02
N THR A 25 4.15 -4.75 -12.97
CA THR A 25 3.03 -5.59 -12.53
C THR A 25 1.89 -4.71 -12.06
N GLU A 26 0.71 -5.30 -11.88
CA GLU A 26 -0.40 -4.62 -11.22
C GLU A 26 -0.03 -4.31 -9.77
N GLN A 27 -0.10 -3.04 -9.41
CA GLN A 27 0.11 -2.54 -8.07
C GLN A 27 -1.14 -1.83 -7.56
N THR A 28 -1.59 -2.26 -6.39
CA THR A 28 -2.70 -1.66 -5.67
C THR A 28 -2.18 -0.58 -4.73
N ARG A 29 -2.75 0.62 -4.83
CA ARG A 29 -2.42 1.77 -3.98
C ARG A 29 -3.62 2.19 -3.15
N TRP A 30 -3.35 2.55 -1.90
CA TRP A 30 -4.35 3.15 -1.02
C TRP A 30 -3.68 4.11 -0.06
N TYR A 31 -4.48 4.99 0.51
CA TYR A 31 -4.05 6.03 1.44
C TYR A 31 -4.71 5.79 2.77
N ARG A 32 -3.94 5.89 3.85
CA ARG A 32 -4.45 5.82 5.20
C ARG A 32 -4.44 7.21 5.80
N ARG A 33 -5.61 7.75 6.12
CA ARG A 33 -5.70 9.02 6.84
C ARG A 33 -5.20 8.84 8.26
N LEU A 34 -4.35 9.74 8.71
CA LEU A 34 -3.87 9.78 10.09
C LEU A 34 -4.74 10.78 10.87
N LEU A 35 -5.47 10.34 11.90
CA LEU A 35 -6.32 11.26 12.67
C LEU A 35 -5.45 12.16 13.55
N GLY A 36 -5.70 13.47 13.45
CA GLY A 36 -4.94 14.51 14.16
C GLY A 36 -3.77 15.08 13.37
N GLU A 37 -3.50 14.58 12.16
CA GLU A 37 -2.50 15.14 11.24
C GLU A 37 -3.19 15.81 10.04
N PRO A 38 -2.59 16.88 9.47
CA PRO A 38 -3.11 17.49 8.26
C PRO A 38 -3.20 16.46 7.10
N PRO A 39 -4.20 16.59 6.21
CA PRO A 39 -4.47 15.62 5.13
C PRO A 39 -3.33 15.45 4.12
N GLU A 40 -2.34 16.34 4.14
CA GLU A 40 -1.11 16.27 3.35
C GLU A 40 -0.16 15.16 3.83
N LEU A 41 -0.38 14.64 5.04
CA LEU A 41 0.40 13.58 5.70
C LEU A 41 -0.25 12.20 5.60
N ASP A 42 -1.24 12.02 4.73
CA ASP A 42 -1.85 10.71 4.51
C ASP A 42 -0.78 9.66 4.13
N GLU A 43 -0.77 8.52 4.83
CA GLU A 43 0.21 7.47 4.60
C GLU A 43 -0.13 6.74 3.29
N ARG A 44 0.69 6.92 2.26
CA ARG A 44 0.55 6.22 0.99
C ARG A 44 1.12 4.82 1.09
N ARG A 45 0.26 3.81 0.92
CA ARG A 45 0.66 2.40 0.81
C ARG A 45 0.54 1.90 -0.64
N THR A 46 1.45 1.01 -1.01
CA THR A 46 1.48 0.39 -2.33
C THR A 46 1.81 -1.10 -2.16
N ARG A 47 1.08 -1.94 -2.87
CA ARG A 47 1.23 -3.41 -2.86
C ARG A 47 1.33 -3.91 -4.29
N CYS A 48 2.38 -4.64 -4.62
CA CYS A 48 2.44 -5.40 -5.86
C CYS A 48 1.56 -6.64 -5.73
N ASN A 49 0.59 -6.80 -6.63
CA ASN A 49 -0.37 -7.90 -6.58
C ASN A 49 0.32 -9.24 -6.81
N GLU A 50 1.27 -9.31 -7.75
CA GLU A 50 2.06 -10.52 -8.03
C GLU A 50 2.88 -10.97 -6.81
N CYS A 51 3.68 -10.07 -6.21
CA CYS A 51 4.47 -10.39 -5.01
C CYS A 51 3.63 -10.73 -3.78
N SER A 52 2.37 -10.36 -3.83
CA SER A 52 1.43 -10.55 -2.74
C SER A 52 0.55 -11.77 -2.89
N ASN A 53 0.49 -12.29 -4.12
CA ASN A 53 -0.17 -13.54 -4.46
C ASN A 53 0.81 -14.71 -4.40
N ASP A 54 2.10 -14.44 -4.18
CA ASP A 54 3.13 -15.46 -3.94
C ASP A 54 3.18 -15.85 -2.46
N PRO A 55 2.70 -17.05 -2.07
CA PRO A 55 2.75 -17.52 -0.69
C PRO A 55 4.18 -17.89 -0.23
N GLY A 56 5.17 -17.95 -1.14
CA GLY A 56 6.54 -18.36 -0.84
C GLY A 56 7.41 -17.26 -0.21
N LEU A 57 6.97 -15.99 -0.25
CA LEU A 57 7.77 -14.83 0.19
C LEU A 57 7.44 -14.32 1.61
N VAL A 58 6.64 -15.05 2.39
CA VAL A 58 6.27 -14.71 3.80
C VAL A 58 7.15 -15.46 4.82
N ALA A 59 7.99 -16.40 4.37
CA ALA A 59 8.92 -17.14 5.24
C ALA A 59 10.37 -16.84 4.87
N SER A 60 10.94 -15.80 5.47
CA SER A 60 12.39 -15.67 5.71
C SER A 60 12.62 -14.70 6.86
#